data_AF-A0A1B5KWY9-F1
#
_entry.id   AF-A0A1B5KWY9-F1
#
_cell.length_a   1.000
_cell.length_b   1.000
_cell.length_c   1.000
_cell.angle_alpha   90.00
_cell.angle_beta   90.00
_cell.angle_gamma   90.00
#
_symmetry.space_group_name_H-M   'P 1'
#
loop_
_entity.id
_entity.type
_entity.pdbx_description
1 polymer ?
#
loop_
_entity_poly.entity_id
_entity_poly.type
_entity_poly.pdbx_seq_one_letter_code
_entity_poly.pdbx_strand_id
1 'polypeptide(L)'
;MRLIIRDDSLAASSYVASYIVERIKAFRPSAMNPFVLGLPTGSSPLGVYKMLVAKYRAGEISFEHVVTFNMDEYVGLPRDHPESYHSFMWKNFFSHVNVHPSNVHILDGNAPNLEAECVAYEEAIKSVGGIDLFLAGIGEDGHIAFNEPGSSLASRTRVKTLAYDTIIANSRFFNNDASQVPRMALTVGVQTILEAREVVVIILGQRKSLALQRCIEQGVNHMWTLSSLQLHPHPMIVVDEDATLELQVKTVKVRVLSIISQEPVPWSNPKFSQYFKSIEKVAKEAGFEQILPSKVRTANGVIPATRVDQVDSPTILCPQPTTSRLLRAAPATEYPVRSVSPDFDLIPDRMSSRIREPPLSMQSPPTAATEHPVRPASPDFEFIPDRMASRMGDPALMYRLTPTPEQQTSRQNVIKA
;
A
#
# COMPACT_ATOMS: atom_id res chain seq x y z
N MET A 1 15.95 -6.77 0.16
CA MET A 1 15.14 -5.89 1.04
C MET A 1 15.88 -5.60 2.35
N ARG A 2 15.70 -4.41 2.93
CA ARG A 2 16.14 -4.00 4.27
C ARG A 2 14.91 -3.63 5.11
N LEU A 3 14.65 -4.29 6.24
CA LEU A 3 13.65 -3.90 7.24
C LEU A 3 14.39 -3.31 8.44
N ILE A 4 14.07 -2.07 8.79
CA ILE A 4 14.64 -1.30 9.91
C ILE A 4 13.51 -1.04 10.91
N ILE A 5 13.69 -1.50 12.14
CA ILE A 5 12.69 -1.34 13.22
C ILE A 5 13.21 -0.28 14.19
N ARG A 6 12.33 0.64 14.60
CA ARG A 6 12.60 1.68 15.58
C ARG A 6 11.56 1.65 16.68
N ASP A 7 12.00 2.08 17.87
CA ASP A 7 11.18 2.06 19.08
C ASP A 7 9.86 2.81 18.90
N ASP A 8 9.87 3.92 18.17
CA ASP A 8 8.70 4.75 17.93
C ASP A 8 8.69 5.44 16.55
N SER A 9 7.55 6.08 16.25
CA SER A 9 7.33 6.81 15.00
C SER A 9 8.29 7.99 14.78
N LEU A 10 8.79 8.62 15.84
CA LEU A 10 9.74 9.73 15.77
C LEU A 10 11.12 9.20 15.38
N ALA A 11 11.57 8.13 16.01
CA ALA A 11 12.83 7.45 15.71
C ALA A 11 12.83 6.88 14.28
N ALA A 12 11.72 6.29 13.82
CA ALA A 12 11.54 5.87 12.42
C ALA A 12 11.64 7.05 11.45
N SER A 13 10.93 8.14 11.72
CA SER A 13 10.97 9.35 10.90
C SER A 13 12.38 9.97 10.86
N SER A 14 13.08 10.01 12.00
CA SER A 14 14.43 10.57 12.14
C SER A 14 15.45 9.78 11.35
N TYR A 15 15.34 8.45 11.37
CA TYR A 15 16.18 7.58 10.57
C TYR A 15 15.99 7.83 9.07
N VAL A 16 14.73 7.89 8.59
CA VAL A 16 14.44 8.16 7.17
C VAL A 16 14.94 9.55 6.76
N ALA A 17 14.71 10.59 7.56
CA ALA A 17 15.17 11.94 7.25
C ALA A 17 16.70 12.01 7.18
N SER A 18 17.41 11.37 8.12
CA SER A 18 18.87 11.30 8.12
C SER A 18 19.39 10.54 6.89
N TYR A 19 18.73 9.44 6.53
CA TYR A 19 19.06 8.66 5.35
C TYR A 19 18.94 9.49 4.07
N ILE A 20 17.84 10.20 3.88
CA ILE A 20 17.64 11.08 2.70
C ILE A 20 18.75 12.14 2.63
N VAL A 21 19.08 12.79 3.75
CA VAL A 21 20.15 13.79 3.81
C VAL A 21 21.51 13.19 3.45
N GLU A 22 21.84 12.01 3.97
CA GLU A 22 23.08 11.30 3.63
C GLU A 22 23.13 10.92 2.14
N ARG A 23 21.99 10.52 1.55
CA ARG A 23 21.92 10.18 0.13
C ARG A 23 22.13 11.40 -0.76
N ILE A 24 21.46 12.52 -0.47
CA ILE A 24 21.65 13.78 -1.21
C ILE A 24 23.10 14.28 -1.08
N LYS A 25 23.67 14.28 0.14
CA LYS A 25 25.07 14.68 0.35
C LYS A 25 26.07 13.80 -0.40
N ALA A 26 25.84 12.49 -0.39
CA ALA A 26 26.72 11.55 -1.08
C ALA A 26 26.62 11.69 -2.61
N PHE A 27 25.44 12.07 -3.13
CA PHE A 27 25.23 12.31 -4.55
C PHE A 27 25.90 13.60 -5.04
N ARG A 28 25.97 14.64 -4.19
CA ARG A 28 26.52 15.98 -4.50
C ARG A 28 25.79 16.61 -5.71
N PRO A 29 24.49 16.91 -5.58
CA PRO A 29 23.71 17.41 -6.70
C PRO A 29 24.22 18.77 -7.19
N SER A 30 24.04 19.01 -8.48
CA SER A 30 24.38 20.26 -9.17
C SER A 30 23.28 20.60 -10.18
N ALA A 31 23.28 21.80 -10.74
CA ALA A 31 22.32 22.19 -11.77
C ALA A 31 22.29 21.24 -12.99
N MET A 32 23.43 20.65 -13.36
CA MET A 32 23.54 19.71 -14.50
C MET A 32 23.24 18.26 -14.14
N ASN A 33 23.26 17.94 -12.84
CA ASN A 33 23.03 16.60 -12.32
C ASN A 33 22.27 16.73 -11.00
N PRO A 34 20.95 16.99 -11.04
CA PRO A 34 20.13 17.13 -9.84
C PRO A 34 19.89 15.77 -9.19
N PHE A 35 19.60 15.77 -7.88
CA PHE A 35 19.14 14.57 -7.20
C PHE A 35 17.63 14.45 -7.34
N VAL A 36 17.13 13.32 -7.83
CA VAL A 36 15.70 13.13 -8.10
C VAL A 36 15.04 12.34 -6.96
N LEU A 37 14.05 12.95 -6.30
CA LEU A 37 13.39 12.44 -5.09
C LEU A 37 11.89 12.22 -5.33
N GLY A 38 11.43 10.97 -5.21
CA GLY A 38 10.01 10.62 -5.15
C GLY A 38 9.44 10.87 -3.75
N LEU A 39 8.27 11.50 -3.66
CA LEU A 39 7.68 11.95 -2.39
C LEU A 39 6.22 11.52 -2.20
N PRO A 40 5.84 10.97 -1.03
CA PRO A 40 4.46 10.64 -0.68
C PRO A 40 3.79 11.78 0.10
N THR A 41 2.46 11.71 0.22
CA THR A 41 1.68 12.54 1.16
C THR A 41 1.15 11.70 2.33
N GLY A 42 0.22 12.27 3.10
CA GLY A 42 -0.43 11.60 4.21
C GLY A 42 0.32 11.73 5.54
N SER A 43 -0.18 11.03 6.57
CA SER A 43 0.28 11.22 7.95
C SER A 43 1.68 10.66 8.22
N SER A 44 2.03 9.53 7.59
CA SER A 44 3.29 8.82 7.84
C SER A 44 4.55 9.65 7.51
N PRO A 45 4.66 10.35 6.36
CA PRO A 45 5.85 11.13 6.04
C PRO A 45 5.93 12.49 6.75
N LEU A 46 4.90 12.96 7.48
CA LEU A 46 4.92 14.27 8.14
C LEU A 46 6.08 14.44 9.11
N GLY A 47 6.43 13.38 9.87
CA GLY A 47 7.58 13.39 10.77
C GLY A 47 8.89 13.60 10.00
N VAL A 48 9.03 12.92 8.86
CA VAL A 48 10.18 13.03 7.96
C VAL A 48 10.31 14.45 7.43
N TYR A 49 9.23 15.05 6.92
CA TYR A 49 9.25 16.42 6.39
C TYR A 49 9.65 17.44 7.45
N LYS A 50 9.08 17.36 8.65
CA LYS A 50 9.46 18.26 9.77
C LYS A 50 10.95 18.19 10.07
N MET A 51 11.52 16.99 10.05
CA MET A 51 12.95 16.78 10.31
C MET A 51 13.84 17.26 9.16
N LEU A 52 13.43 17.05 7.90
CA LEU A 52 14.13 17.60 6.73
C LEU A 52 14.16 19.12 6.76
N VAL A 53 13.04 19.76 7.10
CA VAL A 53 12.95 21.22 7.29
C VAL A 53 13.87 21.69 8.42
N ALA A 54 13.88 20.99 9.56
CA ALA A 54 14.76 21.33 10.66
C ALA A 54 16.25 21.25 10.26
N LYS A 55 16.64 20.20 9.53
CA LYS A 55 18.00 20.02 9.01
C LYS A 55 18.38 21.07 7.97
N TYR A 56 17.46 21.47 7.10
CA TYR A 56 17.67 22.58 6.17
C TYR A 56 17.91 23.90 6.94
N ARG A 57 17.06 24.22 7.92
CA ARG A 57 17.21 25.44 8.75
C ARG A 57 18.49 25.45 9.57
N ALA A 58 19.02 24.28 9.94
CA ALA A 58 20.31 24.12 10.59
C ALA A 58 21.51 24.22 9.64
N GLY A 59 21.29 24.43 8.33
CA GLY A 59 22.35 24.48 7.32
C GLY A 59 22.97 23.13 6.99
N GLU A 60 22.35 22.02 7.41
CA GLU A 60 22.89 20.68 7.18
C GLU A 60 22.66 20.20 5.75
N ILE A 61 21.65 20.70 5.03
CA ILE A 61 21.28 20.23 3.69
C ILE A 61 20.71 21.38 2.85
N SER A 62 20.82 21.28 1.52
CA SER A 62 20.20 22.19 0.54
C SER A 62 19.34 21.38 -0.43
N PHE A 63 18.20 21.94 -0.84
CA PHE A 63 17.27 21.38 -1.82
C PHE A 63 17.30 22.12 -3.17
N GLU A 64 18.23 23.06 -3.35
CA GLU A 64 18.35 23.89 -4.56
C GLU A 64 18.50 23.08 -5.85
N HIS A 65 19.24 21.97 -5.78
CA HIS A 65 19.48 21.07 -6.91
C HIS A 65 18.78 19.71 -6.71
N VAL A 66 17.64 19.72 -6.01
CA VAL A 66 16.77 18.55 -5.88
C VAL A 66 15.55 18.74 -6.78
N VAL A 67 15.20 17.69 -7.52
CA VAL A 67 13.97 17.60 -8.32
C VAL A 67 13.05 16.61 -7.64
N THR A 68 11.78 16.97 -7.48
CA THR A 68 10.79 16.16 -6.75
C THR A 68 9.65 15.70 -7.64
N PHE A 69 9.23 14.46 -7.44
CA PHE A 69 8.05 13.88 -8.08
C PHE A 69 7.13 13.32 -7.00
N ASN A 70 5.91 13.82 -6.90
CA ASN A 70 4.90 13.25 -6.03
C ASN A 70 4.29 11.97 -6.62
N MET A 71 3.82 11.07 -5.76
CA MET A 71 3.28 9.78 -6.21
C MET A 71 1.89 9.90 -6.83
N ASP A 72 1.09 10.87 -6.42
CA ASP A 72 -0.34 10.95 -6.72
C ASP A 72 -0.91 12.36 -6.50
N GLU A 73 -2.11 12.59 -7.05
CA GLU A 73 -2.99 13.74 -6.78
C GLU A 73 -4.46 13.32 -7.01
N TYR A 74 -5.39 13.93 -6.26
CA TYR A 74 -6.81 13.68 -6.44
C TYR A 74 -7.35 14.28 -7.75
N VAL A 75 -8.21 13.54 -8.44
CA VAL A 75 -8.89 14.04 -9.65
C VAL A 75 -10.10 14.91 -9.27
N GLY A 76 -10.20 16.08 -9.89
CA GLY A 76 -11.34 17.00 -9.73
C GLY A 76 -11.37 17.78 -8.41
N LEU A 77 -10.32 17.69 -7.59
CA LEU A 77 -10.17 18.50 -6.39
C LEU A 77 -9.41 19.78 -6.74
N PRO A 78 -9.91 21.00 -6.40
CA PRO A 78 -9.19 22.24 -6.69
C PRO A 78 -7.76 22.22 -6.15
N ARG A 79 -6.82 22.73 -6.93
CA ARG A 79 -5.38 22.73 -6.60
C ARG A 79 -5.04 23.50 -5.31
N ASP A 80 -5.85 24.49 -4.98
CA ASP A 80 -5.75 25.31 -3.77
C ASP A 80 -6.59 24.75 -2.60
N HIS A 81 -7.36 23.68 -2.81
CA HIS A 81 -8.08 23.02 -1.74
C HIS A 81 -7.10 22.57 -0.65
N PRO A 82 -7.41 22.76 0.65
CA PRO A 82 -6.48 22.48 1.74
C PRO A 82 -6.02 21.02 1.81
N GLU A 83 -6.88 20.10 1.37
CA GLU A 83 -6.61 18.65 1.34
C GLU A 83 -6.13 18.13 -0.02
N SER A 84 -5.87 19.00 -1.01
CA SER A 84 -5.13 18.59 -2.21
C SER A 84 -3.70 18.24 -1.86
N TYR A 85 -3.10 17.32 -2.62
CA TYR A 85 -1.72 16.93 -2.36
C TYR A 85 -0.74 18.03 -2.74
N HIS A 86 -1.10 18.87 -3.71
CA HIS A 86 -0.45 20.13 -3.96
C HIS A 86 -0.39 21.02 -2.70
N SER A 87 -1.53 21.37 -2.10
CA SER A 87 -1.57 22.17 -0.86
C SER A 87 -0.83 21.51 0.29
N PHE A 88 -0.97 20.19 0.44
CA PHE A 88 -0.26 19.42 1.48
C PHE A 88 1.25 19.60 1.36
N MET A 89 1.82 19.44 0.17
CA MET A 89 3.28 19.51 -0.02
C MET A 89 3.82 20.92 0.17
N TRP A 90 3.12 21.94 -0.33
CA TRP A 90 3.51 23.33 -0.11
C TRP A 90 3.40 23.75 1.36
N LYS A 91 2.35 23.30 2.06
CA LYS A 91 2.16 23.60 3.48
C LYS A 91 3.21 22.94 4.36
N ASN A 92 3.55 21.68 4.10
CA ASN A 92 4.35 20.87 5.02
C ASN A 92 5.84 20.81 4.67
N PHE A 93 6.22 21.08 3.41
CA PHE A 93 7.60 20.90 2.98
C PHE A 93 8.12 22.02 2.07
N PHE A 94 7.58 22.19 0.87
CA PHE A 94 8.21 23.03 -0.17
C PHE A 94 8.34 24.51 0.20
N SER A 95 7.37 25.08 0.95
CA SER A 95 7.47 26.48 1.42
C SER A 95 8.53 26.72 2.50
N HIS A 96 9.15 25.66 3.03
CA HIS A 96 10.07 25.75 4.17
C HIS A 96 11.53 25.44 3.80
N VAL A 97 11.80 25.11 2.53
CA VAL A 97 13.11 24.75 2.00
C VAL A 97 13.41 25.52 0.71
N ASN A 98 14.67 25.57 0.27
CA ASN A 98 15.08 26.28 -0.95
C ASN A 98 14.92 25.45 -2.25
N VAL A 99 13.90 24.60 -2.35
CA VAL A 99 13.61 23.90 -3.59
C VAL A 99 13.10 24.88 -4.64
N HIS A 100 13.62 24.82 -5.86
CA HIS A 100 13.14 25.69 -6.94
C HIS A 100 11.76 25.22 -7.41
N PRO A 101 10.75 26.10 -7.57
CA PRO A 101 9.40 25.68 -7.98
C PRO A 101 9.34 24.92 -9.30
N SER A 102 10.24 25.21 -10.26
CA SER A 102 10.31 24.46 -11.53
C SER A 102 10.80 23.02 -11.38
N ASN A 103 11.41 22.67 -10.24
CA ASN A 103 11.90 21.34 -9.93
C ASN A 103 10.86 20.52 -9.15
N VAL A 104 9.67 21.08 -8.90
CA VAL A 104 8.59 20.42 -8.19
C VAL A 104 7.56 19.90 -9.18
N HIS A 105 7.40 18.58 -9.24
CA HIS A 105 6.45 17.91 -10.10
C HIS A 105 5.37 17.21 -9.27
N ILE A 106 4.12 17.60 -9.50
CA ILE A 106 2.91 16.99 -8.93
C ILE A 106 1.93 16.84 -10.08
N LEU A 107 1.29 15.68 -10.18
CA LEU A 107 0.27 15.39 -11.19
C LEU A 107 -0.87 16.43 -11.14
N ASP A 108 -1.32 16.92 -12.30
CA ASP A 108 -2.49 17.80 -12.36
C ASP A 108 -3.80 17.00 -12.44
N GLY A 109 -4.42 16.77 -11.27
CA GLY A 109 -5.72 16.11 -11.17
C GLY A 109 -6.90 16.86 -11.81
N ASN A 110 -6.70 18.10 -12.28
CA ASN A 110 -7.71 18.89 -12.99
C ASN A 110 -7.37 19.10 -14.47
N ALA A 111 -6.37 18.38 -15.00
CA ALA A 111 -6.01 18.47 -16.40
C ALA A 111 -7.20 18.09 -17.31
N PRO A 112 -7.37 18.77 -18.46
CA PRO A 112 -8.47 18.48 -19.39
C PRO A 112 -8.34 17.08 -20.00
N ASN A 113 -7.12 16.58 -20.13
CA ASN A 113 -6.84 15.21 -20.55
C ASN A 113 -5.91 14.54 -19.53
N LEU A 114 -6.51 13.73 -18.66
CA LEU A 114 -5.82 13.03 -17.58
C LEU A 114 -4.82 11.98 -18.08
N GLU A 115 -5.08 11.33 -19.21
CA GLU A 115 -4.15 10.36 -19.79
C GLU A 115 -2.90 11.04 -20.35
N ALA A 116 -3.07 12.18 -21.04
CA ALA A 116 -1.96 12.97 -21.54
C ALA A 116 -1.08 13.51 -20.40
N GLU A 117 -1.69 13.96 -19.30
CA GLU A 117 -0.98 14.36 -18.08
C GLU A 117 -0.13 13.20 -17.52
N CYS A 118 -0.70 11.99 -17.44
CA CYS A 118 0.03 10.81 -16.97
C CYS A 118 1.24 10.47 -17.87
N VAL A 119 1.09 10.56 -19.18
CA VAL A 119 2.17 10.32 -20.14
C VAL A 119 3.27 11.39 -20.00
N ALA A 120 2.89 12.67 -19.93
CA ALA A 120 3.81 13.77 -19.74
C ALA A 120 4.60 13.63 -18.42
N TYR A 121 3.96 13.13 -17.37
CA TYR A 121 4.61 12.88 -16.08
C TYR A 121 5.70 11.79 -16.17
N GLU A 122 5.43 10.69 -16.88
CA GLU A 122 6.42 9.64 -17.13
C GLU A 122 7.58 10.14 -18.01
N GLU A 123 7.29 10.99 -19.00
CA GLU A 123 8.30 11.63 -19.83
C GLU A 123 9.18 12.59 -19.03
N ALA A 124 8.59 13.37 -18.12
CA ALA A 124 9.33 14.24 -17.21
C ALA A 124 10.30 13.44 -16.33
N ILE A 125 9.85 12.33 -15.73
CA ILE A 125 10.72 11.43 -14.95
C ILE A 125 11.87 10.89 -15.80
N LYS A 126 11.60 10.46 -17.03
CA LYS A 126 12.64 9.96 -17.95
C LYS A 126 13.62 11.05 -18.38
N SER A 127 13.15 12.27 -18.59
CA SER A 127 13.97 13.41 -19.05
C SER A 127 15.07 13.78 -18.05
N VAL A 128 14.82 13.55 -16.75
CA VAL A 128 15.79 13.77 -15.67
C VAL A 128 16.62 12.52 -15.31
N GLY A 129 16.46 11.42 -16.07
CA GLY A 129 17.26 10.20 -15.90
C GLY A 129 16.69 9.18 -14.90
N GLY A 130 15.44 9.35 -14.46
CA GLY A 130 14.78 8.49 -13.48
C GLY A 130 14.89 9.00 -12.04
N ILE A 131 14.36 8.22 -11.09
CA ILE A 131 14.27 8.61 -9.68
C ILE A 131 15.43 7.96 -8.89
N ASP A 132 16.21 8.75 -8.17
CA ASP A 132 17.34 8.25 -7.38
C ASP A 132 16.90 7.62 -6.07
N LEU A 133 15.93 8.23 -5.39
CA LEU A 133 15.33 7.71 -4.17
C LEU A 133 13.85 7.99 -4.20
N PHE A 134 13.05 6.96 -3.99
CA PHE A 134 11.59 7.06 -3.92
C PHE A 134 11.15 6.81 -2.47
N LEU A 135 10.72 7.86 -1.78
CA LEU A 135 10.08 7.72 -0.48
C LEU A 135 8.60 7.35 -0.69
N ALA A 136 8.13 6.32 -0.01
CA ALA A 136 6.76 5.84 -0.11
C ALA A 136 6.16 5.54 1.27
N GLY A 137 4.83 5.50 1.32
CA GLY A 137 4.06 4.93 2.42
C GLY A 137 3.34 3.65 1.97
N ILE A 138 2.54 3.09 2.88
CA ILE A 138 1.65 1.96 2.59
C ILE A 138 0.21 2.28 3.00
N GLY A 139 -0.78 1.82 2.24
CA GLY A 139 -2.19 1.75 2.64
C GLY A 139 -2.47 0.72 3.74
N GLU A 140 -3.66 0.76 4.34
CA GLU A 140 -4.11 -0.30 5.28
C GLU A 140 -4.40 -1.63 4.54
N ASP A 141 -4.68 -1.54 3.25
CA ASP A 141 -4.89 -2.61 2.26
C ASP A 141 -3.58 -3.02 1.53
N GLY A 142 -2.44 -2.43 1.88
CA GLY A 142 -1.16 -2.71 1.24
C GLY A 142 -0.88 -1.99 -0.07
N HIS A 143 -1.69 -1.00 -0.46
CA HIS A 143 -1.37 -0.21 -1.65
C HIS A 143 -0.08 0.60 -1.49
N ILE A 144 0.66 0.76 -2.59
CA ILE A 144 1.72 1.75 -2.74
C ILE A 144 1.27 2.83 -3.73
N ALA A 145 1.33 4.10 -3.33
CA ALA A 145 0.54 5.16 -3.99
C ALA A 145 -0.95 4.78 -4.04
N PHE A 146 -1.72 5.24 -5.02
CA PHE A 146 -3.07 4.73 -5.24
C PHE A 146 -3.10 3.50 -6.15
N ASN A 147 -2.07 2.64 -6.09
CA ASN A 147 -2.14 1.33 -6.74
C ASN A 147 -2.96 0.37 -5.87
N GLU A 148 -4.27 0.58 -5.90
CA GLU A 148 -5.29 -0.17 -5.16
C GLU A 148 -5.23 -1.69 -5.47
N PRO A 149 -5.77 -2.55 -4.58
CA PRO A 149 -5.82 -3.99 -4.79
C PRO A 149 -6.39 -4.38 -6.17
N GLY A 150 -5.69 -5.30 -6.84
CA GLY A 150 -5.97 -5.71 -8.22
C GLY A 150 -5.24 -4.89 -9.30
N SER A 151 -4.44 -3.90 -8.91
CA SER A 151 -3.62 -3.13 -9.86
C SER A 151 -2.48 -3.96 -10.44
N SER A 152 -2.23 -3.84 -11.75
CA SER A 152 -1.09 -4.50 -12.40
C SER A 152 0.24 -4.11 -11.74
N LEU A 153 1.09 -5.09 -11.46
CA LEU A 153 2.43 -4.87 -10.93
C LEU A 153 3.38 -4.24 -11.98
N ALA A 154 3.04 -4.34 -13.26
CA ALA A 154 3.75 -3.69 -14.36
C ALA A 154 3.09 -2.36 -14.78
N SER A 155 2.22 -1.80 -13.94
CA SER A 155 1.48 -0.58 -14.28
C SER A 155 2.37 0.66 -14.38
N ARG A 156 1.95 1.59 -15.25
CA ARG A 156 2.47 2.96 -15.39
C ARG A 156 1.55 3.98 -14.73
N THR A 157 1.98 5.25 -14.72
CA THR A 157 1.18 6.39 -14.26
C THR A 157 -0.16 6.43 -14.99
N ARG A 158 -1.25 6.53 -14.24
CA ARG A 158 -2.63 6.45 -14.77
C ARG A 158 -3.66 7.02 -13.81
N VAL A 159 -4.87 7.18 -14.30
CA VAL A 159 -6.07 7.38 -13.47
C VAL A 159 -6.41 6.07 -12.75
N LYS A 160 -6.69 6.16 -11.45
CA LYS A 160 -7.21 5.03 -10.68
C LYS A 160 -8.40 5.43 -9.83
N THR A 161 -9.43 4.58 -9.83
CA THR A 161 -10.57 4.67 -8.90
C THR A 161 -10.15 4.19 -7.54
N LEU A 162 -10.43 4.98 -6.50
CA LEU A 162 -10.06 4.66 -5.13
C LEU A 162 -10.93 3.51 -4.59
N ALA A 163 -10.32 2.63 -3.80
CA ALA A 163 -11.01 1.59 -3.07
C ALA A 163 -11.87 2.20 -1.95
N TYR A 164 -12.92 1.48 -1.54
CA TYR A 164 -13.80 1.94 -0.47
C TYR A 164 -13.05 2.09 0.86
N ASP A 165 -12.11 1.19 1.16
CA ASP A 165 -11.26 1.27 2.37
C ASP A 165 -10.39 2.54 2.35
N THR A 166 -9.84 2.91 1.19
CA THR A 166 -9.08 4.15 0.98
C THR A 166 -9.96 5.38 1.21
N ILE A 167 -11.20 5.37 0.69
CA ILE A 167 -12.18 6.44 0.90
C ILE A 167 -12.47 6.61 2.40
N ILE A 168 -12.72 5.52 3.12
CA ILE A 168 -12.95 5.58 4.58
C ILE A 168 -11.72 6.10 5.30
N ALA A 169 -10.53 5.59 5.00
CA ALA A 169 -9.29 5.98 5.66
C ALA A 169 -8.98 7.47 5.46
N ASN A 170 -9.30 8.01 4.28
CA ASN A 170 -9.05 9.41 3.93
C ASN A 170 -10.18 10.36 4.34
N SER A 171 -11.39 9.86 4.62
CA SER A 171 -12.52 10.67 5.07
C SER A 171 -12.20 11.55 6.28
N ARG A 172 -11.27 11.12 7.15
CA ARG A 172 -10.78 11.91 8.30
C ARG A 172 -10.19 13.28 7.92
N PHE A 173 -9.74 13.44 6.68
CA PHE A 173 -9.24 14.70 6.13
C PHE A 173 -10.38 15.56 5.55
N PHE A 174 -11.49 14.94 5.18
CA PHE A 174 -12.67 15.57 4.59
C PHE A 174 -13.84 15.61 5.59
N ASN A 175 -13.60 16.16 6.78
CA ASN A 175 -14.61 16.31 7.84
C ASN A 175 -15.26 15.00 8.31
N ASN A 176 -14.59 13.85 8.15
CA ASN A 176 -15.14 12.51 8.37
C ASN A 176 -16.34 12.15 7.48
N ASP A 177 -16.44 12.80 6.32
CA ASP A 177 -17.49 12.56 5.33
C ASP A 177 -16.91 11.86 4.08
N ALA A 178 -17.24 10.58 3.92
CA ALA A 178 -16.81 9.77 2.79
C ALA A 178 -17.33 10.31 1.44
N SER A 179 -18.42 11.08 1.41
CA SER A 179 -18.98 11.64 0.17
C SER A 179 -18.15 12.81 -0.39
N GLN A 180 -17.36 13.46 0.46
CA GLN A 180 -16.48 14.57 0.08
C GLN A 180 -15.13 14.09 -0.44
N VAL A 181 -14.79 12.81 -0.26
CA VAL A 181 -13.54 12.24 -0.74
C VAL A 181 -13.62 12.03 -2.26
N PRO A 182 -12.65 12.53 -3.05
CA PRO A 182 -12.58 12.27 -4.47
C PRO A 182 -12.56 10.77 -4.77
N ARG A 183 -13.31 10.33 -5.79
CA ARG A 183 -13.41 8.90 -6.14
C ARG A 183 -12.28 8.39 -7.03
N MET A 184 -11.51 9.29 -7.61
CA MET A 184 -10.42 8.98 -8.52
C MET A 184 -9.19 9.81 -8.16
N ALA A 185 -8.02 9.26 -8.49
CA ALA A 185 -6.75 9.94 -8.37
C ALA A 185 -5.89 9.64 -9.59
N LEU A 186 -4.98 10.57 -9.92
CA LEU A 186 -3.82 10.28 -10.74
C LEU A 186 -2.76 9.68 -9.84
N THR A 187 -2.10 8.63 -10.30
CA THR A 187 -1.09 7.95 -9.48
C THR A 187 -0.02 7.35 -10.36
N VAL A 188 1.23 7.38 -9.89
CA VAL A 188 2.33 6.64 -10.50
C VAL A 188 2.06 5.14 -10.45
N GLY A 189 2.53 4.42 -11.46
CA GLY A 189 2.37 2.98 -11.51
C GLY A 189 3.32 2.24 -10.59
N VAL A 190 3.01 0.96 -10.31
CA VAL A 190 3.90 0.09 -9.54
C VAL A 190 5.26 -0.02 -10.22
N GLN A 191 5.30 -0.18 -11.55
CA GLN A 191 6.56 -0.26 -12.30
C GLN A 191 7.32 1.07 -12.24
N THR A 192 6.62 2.20 -12.28
CA THR A 192 7.23 3.54 -12.16
C THR A 192 8.01 3.67 -10.84
N ILE A 193 7.49 3.10 -9.75
CA ILE A 193 8.18 3.06 -8.45
C ILE A 193 9.34 2.06 -8.47
N LEU A 194 9.15 0.87 -9.06
CA LEU A 194 10.19 -0.17 -9.15
C LEU A 194 11.35 0.21 -10.09
N GLU A 195 11.18 1.24 -10.92
CA GLU A 195 12.23 1.84 -11.75
C GLU A 195 13.04 2.91 -11.00
N ALA A 196 12.72 3.23 -9.75
CA ALA A 196 13.60 4.04 -8.92
C ALA A 196 14.91 3.26 -8.62
N ARG A 197 16.02 3.97 -8.41
CA ARG A 197 17.29 3.31 -8.01
C ARG A 197 17.19 2.74 -6.60
N GLU A 198 16.43 3.41 -5.74
CA GLU A 198 16.21 3.05 -4.35
C GLU A 198 14.77 3.37 -3.94
N VAL A 199 14.13 2.47 -3.21
CA VAL A 199 12.79 2.69 -2.65
C VAL A 199 12.86 2.57 -1.14
N VAL A 200 12.44 3.63 -0.44
CA VAL A 200 12.35 3.69 1.02
C VAL A 200 10.90 3.83 1.42
N VAL A 201 10.38 2.88 2.19
CA VAL A 201 9.01 2.90 2.68
C VAL A 201 9.00 3.20 4.17
N ILE A 202 8.19 4.16 4.60
CA ILE A 202 7.91 4.40 6.02
C ILE A 202 6.54 3.86 6.40
N ILE A 203 6.47 2.98 7.40
CA ILE A 203 5.24 2.33 7.85
C ILE A 203 5.12 2.50 9.36
N LEU A 204 4.07 3.19 9.80
CA LEU A 204 3.90 3.60 11.20
C LEU A 204 2.53 3.16 11.73
N GLY A 205 2.55 2.63 12.95
CA GLY A 205 1.38 2.30 13.74
C GLY A 205 0.73 0.95 13.42
N GLN A 206 0.00 0.44 14.42
CA GLN A 206 -0.63 -0.88 14.39
C GLN A 206 -1.58 -1.09 13.21
N ARG A 207 -2.29 -0.06 12.73
CA ARG A 207 -3.23 -0.22 11.60
C ARG A 207 -2.57 -0.70 10.31
N LYS A 208 -1.23 -0.57 10.19
CA LYS A 208 -0.46 -1.01 9.02
C LYS A 208 0.22 -2.36 9.21
N SER A 209 0.09 -3.01 10.37
CA SER A 209 0.81 -4.25 10.68
C SER A 209 0.41 -5.42 9.78
N LEU A 210 -0.89 -5.57 9.51
CA LEU A 210 -1.38 -6.61 8.60
C LEU A 210 -0.85 -6.39 7.19
N ALA A 211 -0.92 -5.16 6.68
CA ALA A 211 -0.38 -4.82 5.37
C ALA A 211 1.12 -5.10 5.27
N LEU A 212 1.89 -4.74 6.31
CA LEU A 212 3.32 -5.05 6.38
C LEU A 212 3.57 -6.56 6.30
N GLN A 213 2.89 -7.37 7.13
CA GLN A 213 3.04 -8.82 7.12
C GLN A 213 2.73 -9.42 5.75
N ARG A 214 1.59 -9.02 5.15
CA ARG A 214 1.16 -9.49 3.83
C ARG A 214 2.19 -9.16 2.76
N CYS A 215 2.84 -7.99 2.85
CA CYS A 215 3.79 -7.55 1.84
C CYS A 215 5.21 -8.14 2.00
N ILE A 216 5.62 -8.56 3.20
CA ILE A 216 7.00 -9.03 3.43
C ILE A 216 7.12 -10.52 3.74
N GLU A 217 6.12 -11.15 4.34
CA GLU A 217 6.16 -12.57 4.71
C GLU A 217 5.42 -13.47 3.73
N GLN A 218 4.49 -12.90 2.94
CA GLN A 218 3.76 -13.63 1.92
C GLN A 218 4.34 -13.36 0.52
N GLY A 219 3.84 -14.09 -0.47
CA GLY A 219 4.31 -13.95 -1.85
C GLY A 219 3.87 -12.64 -2.51
N VAL A 220 4.61 -12.28 -3.56
CA VAL A 220 4.27 -11.16 -4.45
C VAL A 220 2.87 -11.36 -5.04
N ASN A 221 1.99 -10.38 -4.86
CA ASN A 221 0.67 -10.39 -5.47
C ASN A 221 0.13 -8.97 -5.71
N HIS A 222 -0.83 -8.86 -6.63
CA HIS A 222 -1.45 -7.58 -7.00
C HIS A 222 -2.54 -7.06 -6.05
N MET A 223 -2.95 -7.85 -5.05
CA MET A 223 -3.88 -7.42 -4.00
C MET A 223 -3.17 -6.62 -2.92
N TRP A 224 -1.87 -6.86 -2.73
CA TRP A 224 -1.00 -6.17 -1.79
C TRP A 224 0.17 -5.58 -2.58
N THR A 225 -0.06 -4.48 -3.30
CA THR A 225 0.87 -4.01 -4.35
C THR A 225 2.26 -3.65 -3.85
N LEU A 226 2.40 -3.28 -2.56
CA LEU A 226 3.71 -3.07 -1.95
C LEU A 226 4.56 -4.36 -1.85
N SER A 227 3.96 -5.55 -1.94
CA SER A 227 4.69 -6.82 -2.04
C SER A 227 5.61 -6.88 -3.27
N SER A 228 5.34 -6.08 -4.30
CA SER A 228 6.21 -5.94 -5.47
C SER A 228 7.63 -5.48 -5.13
N LEU A 229 7.84 -4.81 -3.98
CA LEU A 229 9.18 -4.44 -3.50
C LEU A 229 10.08 -5.64 -3.22
N GLN A 230 9.54 -6.86 -3.09
CA GLN A 230 10.37 -8.07 -3.03
C GLN A 230 11.18 -8.28 -4.32
N LEU A 231 10.71 -7.73 -5.45
CA LEU A 231 11.38 -7.79 -6.75
C LEU A 231 12.39 -6.67 -6.96
N HIS A 232 12.34 -5.61 -6.13
CA HIS A 232 13.21 -4.46 -6.28
C HIS A 232 14.64 -4.77 -5.76
N PRO A 233 15.71 -4.34 -6.44
CA PRO A 233 17.09 -4.64 -6.02
C PRO A 233 17.48 -3.95 -4.71
N HIS A 234 16.95 -2.75 -4.46
CA HIS A 234 17.31 -1.92 -3.29
C HIS A 234 16.10 -1.38 -2.53
N PRO A 235 15.25 -2.24 -1.93
CA PRO A 235 14.11 -1.80 -1.14
C PRO A 235 14.49 -1.70 0.34
N MET A 236 14.10 -0.60 0.98
CA MET A 236 14.18 -0.39 2.41
C MET A 236 12.79 -0.10 2.98
N ILE A 237 12.46 -0.74 4.09
CA ILE A 237 11.24 -0.53 4.85
C ILE A 237 11.67 -0.12 6.26
N VAL A 238 11.21 1.04 6.71
CA VAL A 238 11.46 1.58 8.04
C VAL A 238 10.16 1.63 8.80
N VAL A 239 10.12 1.00 9.97
CA VAL A 239 8.90 0.79 10.75
C VAL A 239 9.09 1.16 12.21
N ASP A 240 7.99 1.50 12.89
CA ASP A 240 7.93 1.52 14.34
C ASP A 240 7.59 0.12 14.90
N GLU A 241 7.72 -0.08 16.22
CA GLU A 241 7.40 -1.36 16.85
C GLU A 241 5.93 -1.78 16.61
N ASP A 242 4.99 -0.85 16.70
CA ASP A 242 3.56 -1.10 16.53
C ASP A 242 3.23 -1.68 15.13
N ALA A 243 3.92 -1.26 14.09
CA ALA A 243 3.75 -1.82 12.75
C ALA A 243 4.22 -3.28 12.65
N THR A 244 4.99 -3.81 13.60
CA THR A 244 5.51 -5.19 13.56
C THR A 244 4.61 -6.24 14.22
N LEU A 245 3.47 -5.85 14.79
CA LEU A 245 2.63 -6.72 15.64
C LEU A 245 2.13 -8.01 14.96
N GLU A 246 1.94 -8.00 13.64
CA GLU A 246 1.48 -9.17 12.86
C GLU A 246 2.64 -9.99 12.26
N LEU A 247 3.88 -9.55 12.45
CA LEU A 247 5.07 -10.25 11.95
C LEU A 247 5.42 -11.44 12.83
N GLN A 248 5.99 -12.47 12.21
CA GLN A 248 6.51 -13.60 12.96
C GLN A 248 7.74 -13.18 13.77
N VAL A 249 7.84 -13.68 15.00
CA VAL A 249 8.96 -13.40 15.91
C VAL A 249 10.31 -13.72 15.25
N LYS A 250 10.39 -14.77 14.41
CA LYS A 250 11.61 -15.08 13.67
C LYS A 250 11.97 -13.99 12.66
N THR A 251 11.02 -13.35 12.00
CA THR A 251 11.27 -12.26 11.03
C THR A 251 11.85 -11.05 11.72
N VAL A 252 11.30 -10.70 12.89
CA VAL A 252 11.80 -9.62 13.74
C VAL A 252 13.19 -9.96 14.30
N LYS A 253 13.43 -11.22 14.73
CA LYS A 253 14.71 -11.67 15.33
C LYS A 253 15.84 -11.93 14.33
N VAL A 254 15.55 -12.50 13.14
CA VAL A 254 16.57 -12.90 12.14
C VAL A 254 17.43 -11.70 11.69
N ARG A 255 16.92 -10.48 11.80
CA ARG A 255 17.69 -9.26 11.48
C ARG A 255 18.49 -8.66 12.61
N VAL A 256 18.27 -9.09 13.85
CA VAL A 256 19.25 -8.89 14.92
C VAL A 256 20.51 -9.71 14.62
N LEU A 257 20.34 -10.88 13.99
CA LEU A 257 21.40 -11.84 13.71
C LEU A 257 22.14 -11.60 12.38
N SER A 258 21.54 -10.98 11.36
CA SER A 258 22.26 -10.63 10.12
C SER A 258 23.31 -9.52 10.30
N ILE A 259 23.41 -8.94 11.51
CA ILE A 259 24.46 -8.02 11.93
C ILE A 259 25.53 -8.74 12.77
N ILE A 260 25.26 -9.98 13.18
CA ILE A 260 26.14 -10.84 13.98
C ILE A 260 26.71 -11.90 13.04
N SER A 261 27.80 -11.55 12.37
CA SER A 261 28.75 -12.56 11.90
C SER A 261 29.41 -13.18 13.14
N GLN A 262 29.06 -14.44 13.41
CA GLN A 262 29.78 -15.42 14.23
C GLN A 262 29.89 -15.12 15.73
N GLU A 263 28.86 -15.48 16.51
CA GLU A 263 28.97 -16.34 17.72
C GLU A 263 27.59 -16.52 18.41
N PRO A 264 27.29 -17.69 19.02
CA PRO A 264 26.00 -17.96 19.65
C PRO A 264 25.94 -17.33 21.07
N VAL A 265 24.97 -16.45 21.32
CA VAL A 265 24.78 -15.81 22.64
C VAL A 265 23.55 -16.40 23.38
N PRO A 266 23.62 -16.65 24.71
CA PRO A 266 22.61 -17.43 25.43
C PRO A 266 21.30 -16.68 25.72
N TRP A 267 20.24 -17.45 25.84
CA TRP A 267 18.85 -17.03 26.00
C TRP A 267 18.51 -16.67 27.46
N SER A 268 18.83 -15.45 27.90
CA SER A 268 18.19 -14.82 29.08
C SER A 268 18.72 -13.40 29.37
N ASN A 269 18.14 -12.35 28.78
CA ASN A 269 18.33 -11.00 29.34
C ASN A 269 17.18 -10.03 28.99
N PRO A 270 16.58 -9.28 29.95
CA PRO A 270 15.47 -8.35 29.69
C PRO A 270 15.86 -7.01 29.04
N LYS A 271 17.13 -6.79 28.68
CA LYS A 271 17.62 -5.51 28.14
C LYS A 271 17.66 -5.49 26.61
N PHE A 272 16.50 -5.72 25.98
CA PHE A 272 16.37 -5.79 24.51
C PHE A 272 16.73 -4.48 23.80
N SER A 273 16.28 -3.31 24.30
CA SER A 273 16.50 -2.00 23.65
C SER A 273 17.96 -1.51 23.63
N GLN A 274 18.77 -1.89 24.64
CA GLN A 274 20.18 -1.47 24.71
C GLN A 274 21.09 -2.16 23.68
N TYR A 275 20.72 -3.36 23.21
CA TYR A 275 21.50 -4.12 22.24
C TYR A 275 21.50 -3.51 20.83
N PHE A 276 20.37 -2.93 20.39
CA PHE A 276 20.23 -2.39 19.04
C PHE A 276 21.15 -1.19 18.75
N LYS A 277 21.35 -0.30 19.73
CA LYS A 277 22.24 0.88 19.60
C LYS A 277 23.72 0.50 19.47
N SER A 278 24.13 -0.64 20.03
CA SER A 278 25.50 -1.15 19.94
C SER A 278 25.83 -1.69 18.54
N ILE A 279 24.83 -2.25 17.87
CA ILE A 279 25.02 -3.07 16.68
C ILE A 279 25.21 -2.22 15.40
N GLU A 280 24.51 -1.09 15.27
CA GLU A 280 24.73 -0.14 14.15
C GLU A 280 26.10 0.53 14.22
N LYS A 281 26.56 0.80 15.45
CA LYS A 281 27.89 1.32 15.71
C LYS A 281 28.97 0.33 15.25
N VAL A 282 28.80 -0.96 15.56
CA VAL A 282 29.72 -2.03 15.13
C VAL A 282 29.75 -2.22 13.61
N ALA A 283 28.60 -2.22 12.93
CA ALA A 283 28.56 -2.33 11.46
C ALA A 283 29.25 -1.15 10.77
N LYS A 284 29.10 0.06 11.32
CA LYS A 284 29.77 1.28 10.84
C LYS A 284 31.28 1.25 11.09
N GLU A 285 31.71 0.78 12.27
CA GLU A 285 33.12 0.62 12.62
C GLU A 285 33.82 -0.47 11.79
N ALA A 286 33.11 -1.53 11.41
CA ALA A 286 33.60 -2.62 10.58
C ALA A 286 33.54 -2.34 9.05
N GLY A 287 33.14 -1.14 8.64
CA GLY A 287 33.09 -0.73 7.22
C GLY A 287 31.96 -1.38 6.40
N PHE A 288 31.02 -2.07 7.06
CA PHE A 288 29.80 -2.58 6.43
C PHE A 288 28.76 -1.46 6.36
N GLU A 289 29.01 -0.45 5.52
CA GLU A 289 27.98 0.54 5.21
C GLU A 289 26.82 -0.14 4.47
N GLN A 290 25.60 -0.05 5.01
CA GLN A 290 24.37 -0.51 4.34
C GLN A 290 23.97 0.37 3.15
N ILE A 291 24.91 1.08 2.54
CA ILE A 291 24.67 2.07 1.49
C ILE A 291 25.03 1.44 0.14
N LEU A 292 24.31 1.84 -0.92
CA LEU A 292 24.58 1.39 -2.29
C LEU A 292 26.08 1.50 -2.65
N PRO A 293 26.63 0.60 -3.49
CA PRO A 293 27.98 0.75 -4.02
C PRO A 293 28.16 2.12 -4.71
N SER A 294 29.34 2.73 -4.57
CA SER A 294 29.64 4.09 -5.08
C SER A 294 29.24 4.32 -6.54
N LYS A 295 29.38 3.32 -7.41
CA LYS A 295 28.95 3.39 -8.83
C LYS A 295 27.44 3.56 -9.00
N VAL A 296 26.61 2.95 -8.16
CA VAL A 296 25.14 3.11 -8.20
C VAL A 296 24.72 4.42 -7.51
N ARG A 297 25.55 4.94 -6.58
CA ARG A 297 25.32 6.23 -5.89
C ARG A 297 25.47 7.45 -6.80
N THR A 298 26.30 7.39 -7.85
CA THR A 298 26.73 8.57 -8.62
C THR A 298 26.44 8.50 -10.12
N ALA A 299 25.99 7.37 -10.65
CA ALA A 299 25.90 7.18 -12.09
C ALA A 299 24.57 7.64 -12.67
N ASN A 300 24.67 8.41 -13.77
CA ASN A 300 23.68 8.53 -14.86
C ASN A 300 23.46 7.20 -15.63
N GLY A 301 23.72 6.06 -14.98
CA GLY A 301 23.73 4.72 -15.58
C GLY A 301 22.41 3.99 -15.36
N VAL A 302 22.07 3.12 -16.32
CA VAL A 302 20.90 2.23 -16.45
C VAL A 302 20.17 1.98 -15.12
N ILE A 303 18.93 2.47 -15.05
CA ILE A 303 17.93 2.03 -14.05
C ILE A 303 17.92 0.50 -14.06
N PRO A 304 18.16 -0.18 -12.93
CA PRO A 304 18.08 -1.64 -12.91
C PRO A 304 16.71 -2.06 -13.42
N ALA A 305 16.68 -2.76 -14.55
CA ALA A 305 15.44 -3.24 -15.12
C ALA A 305 14.87 -4.32 -14.20
N THR A 306 13.94 -3.94 -13.33
CA THR A 306 13.08 -4.89 -12.64
C THR A 306 12.16 -5.49 -13.71
N ARG A 307 12.64 -6.52 -14.41
CA ARG A 307 11.81 -7.32 -15.31
C ARG A 307 10.97 -8.23 -14.43
N VAL A 308 9.68 -7.92 -14.34
CA VAL A 308 8.70 -8.97 -14.12
C VAL A 308 8.68 -9.74 -15.44
N ASP A 309 9.41 -10.85 -15.51
CA ASP A 309 9.34 -11.70 -16.69
C ASP A 309 7.87 -12.01 -16.96
N GLN A 310 7.48 -11.96 -18.24
CA GLN A 310 6.18 -12.49 -18.65
C GLN A 310 6.18 -13.95 -18.22
N VAL A 311 5.46 -14.25 -17.14
CA VAL A 311 5.27 -15.62 -16.72
C VAL A 311 4.39 -16.21 -17.80
N ASP A 312 5.00 -16.99 -18.70
CA ASP A 312 4.26 -17.87 -19.57
C ASP A 312 3.29 -18.63 -18.68
N SER A 313 1.99 -18.43 -18.92
CA SER A 313 0.96 -19.21 -18.24
C SER A 313 1.40 -20.67 -18.37
N PRO A 314 1.56 -21.42 -17.27
CA PRO A 314 2.09 -22.76 -17.35
C PRO A 314 1.23 -23.49 -18.38
N THR A 315 1.86 -23.88 -19.50
CA THR A 315 1.19 -24.75 -20.44
C THR A 315 0.88 -25.98 -19.61
N ILE A 316 -0.40 -26.22 -19.36
CA ILE A 316 -0.85 -27.41 -18.65
C ILE A 316 -0.49 -28.58 -19.55
N LEU A 317 0.73 -29.08 -19.42
CA LEU A 317 1.04 -30.43 -19.81
C LEU A 317 0.27 -31.28 -18.82
N CYS A 318 -0.75 -31.98 -19.31
CA CYS A 318 -1.52 -32.96 -18.54
C CYS A 318 -0.56 -33.75 -17.64
N PRO A 319 -0.89 -33.95 -16.35
CA PRO A 319 -0.04 -34.73 -15.47
C PRO A 319 0.16 -36.12 -16.08
N GLN A 320 1.40 -36.45 -16.41
CA GLN A 320 1.78 -37.82 -16.77
C GLN A 320 1.64 -38.67 -15.50
N PRO A 321 0.86 -39.76 -15.52
CA PRO A 321 0.69 -40.59 -14.33
C PRO A 321 2.01 -41.34 -14.04
N THR A 322 2.73 -40.91 -13.01
CA THR A 322 3.81 -41.71 -12.42
C THR A 322 3.18 -42.81 -11.56
N THR A 323 3.09 -44.02 -12.10
CA THR A 323 2.73 -45.20 -11.32
C THR A 323 3.89 -45.58 -10.40
N SER A 324 3.81 -45.20 -9.12
CA SER A 324 4.61 -45.81 -8.06
C SER A 324 4.17 -47.25 -7.86
N ARG A 325 5.08 -48.21 -8.03
CA ARG A 325 4.79 -49.66 -7.95
C ARG A 325 5.03 -50.25 -6.56
N LEU A 326 4.81 -49.46 -5.51
CA LEU A 326 4.98 -49.89 -4.12
C LEU A 326 3.82 -49.40 -3.27
N LEU A 327 2.76 -50.21 -3.26
CA LEU A 327 1.65 -50.36 -2.30
C LEU A 327 0.36 -50.63 -3.07
N ARG A 328 -0.18 -51.85 -2.92
CA ARG A 328 -1.53 -52.21 -3.39
C ARG A 328 -2.55 -51.42 -2.56
N ALA A 329 -2.99 -50.28 -3.08
CA ALA A 329 -4.23 -49.63 -2.66
C ALA A 329 -5.09 -49.41 -3.91
N ALA A 330 -6.38 -49.70 -3.80
CA ALA A 330 -7.33 -49.52 -4.90
C ALA A 330 -7.43 -48.03 -5.28
N PRO A 331 -7.50 -47.70 -6.58
CA PRO A 331 -7.60 -46.30 -7.00
C PRO A 331 -8.96 -45.73 -6.57
N ALA A 332 -8.92 -44.56 -5.95
CA ALA A 332 -10.10 -43.74 -5.73
C ALA A 332 -10.72 -43.35 -7.09
N THR A 333 -12.04 -43.44 -7.15
CA THR A 333 -12.92 -43.10 -8.27
C THR A 333 -12.53 -41.82 -9.01
N GLU A 334 -12.49 -41.93 -10.34
CA GLU A 334 -12.25 -40.88 -11.32
C GLU A 334 -13.13 -39.64 -11.07
N TYR A 335 -12.51 -38.46 -11.06
CA TYR A 335 -13.24 -37.20 -11.28
C TYR A 335 -13.59 -37.10 -12.77
N PRO A 336 -14.85 -36.80 -13.15
CA PRO A 336 -15.19 -36.63 -14.56
C PRO A 336 -14.59 -35.31 -15.07
N VAL A 337 -13.58 -35.44 -15.92
CA VAL A 337 -13.07 -34.33 -16.74
C VAL A 337 -14.10 -34.08 -17.83
N ARG A 338 -14.77 -32.91 -17.82
CA ARG A 338 -15.57 -32.48 -18.97
C ARG A 338 -14.62 -32.19 -20.14
N SER A 339 -14.85 -32.85 -21.27
CA SER A 339 -14.21 -32.53 -22.54
C SER A 339 -14.66 -31.15 -23.02
N VAL A 340 -13.70 -30.31 -23.40
CA VAL A 340 -13.96 -29.05 -24.09
C VAL A 340 -14.35 -29.40 -25.53
N SER A 341 -15.56 -29.03 -25.95
CA SER A 341 -15.97 -29.15 -27.35
C SER A 341 -15.28 -28.03 -28.15
N PRO A 342 -14.67 -28.32 -29.30
CA PRO A 342 -14.22 -27.28 -30.21
C PRO A 342 -15.43 -26.86 -31.03
N ASP A 343 -15.94 -25.66 -30.83
CA ASP A 343 -16.56 -24.86 -31.90
C ASP A 343 -16.91 -23.46 -31.35
N PHE A 344 -16.33 -22.45 -32.01
CA PHE A 344 -16.63 -21.05 -31.81
C PHE A 344 -17.98 -20.74 -32.47
N ASP A 345 -19.01 -20.43 -31.67
CA ASP A 345 -20.10 -19.55 -32.08
C ASP A 345 -20.75 -18.94 -30.83
N LEU A 346 -20.37 -17.70 -30.51
CA LEU A 346 -20.95 -16.92 -29.41
C LEU A 346 -22.31 -16.37 -29.85
N ILE A 347 -23.39 -17.09 -29.52
CA ILE A 347 -24.75 -16.54 -29.59
C ILE A 347 -24.97 -15.65 -28.35
N PRO A 348 -25.34 -14.36 -28.49
CA PRO A 348 -25.60 -13.49 -27.33
C PRO A 348 -26.88 -13.92 -26.60
N ASP A 349 -26.72 -14.43 -25.37
CA ASP A 349 -27.84 -14.78 -24.51
C ASP A 349 -28.52 -13.50 -23.99
N ARG A 350 -29.73 -13.20 -24.48
CA ARG A 350 -30.56 -12.10 -23.99
C ARG A 350 -31.34 -12.57 -22.76
N MET A 351 -31.29 -11.83 -21.65
CA MET A 351 -32.01 -12.13 -20.40
C MET A 351 -33.52 -12.44 -20.57
N SER A 352 -34.15 -12.03 -21.68
CA SER A 352 -35.54 -12.35 -22.02
C SER A 352 -35.80 -13.83 -22.33
N SER A 353 -34.77 -14.62 -22.67
CA SER A 353 -34.87 -16.06 -22.97
C SER A 353 -35.08 -16.93 -21.72
N ARG A 354 -34.86 -16.37 -20.53
CA ARG A 354 -34.85 -17.09 -19.24
C ARG A 354 -36.17 -17.01 -18.46
N ILE A 355 -37.15 -16.29 -18.99
CA ILE A 355 -38.48 -16.17 -18.40
C ILE A 355 -39.38 -17.21 -19.08
N ARG A 356 -39.82 -18.23 -18.34
CA ARG A 356 -40.89 -19.13 -18.80
C ARG A 356 -42.17 -18.33 -18.94
N GLU A 357 -42.73 -18.28 -20.15
CA GLU A 357 -44.10 -17.79 -20.34
C GLU A 357 -45.09 -18.67 -19.55
N PRO A 358 -46.04 -18.08 -18.82
CA PRO A 358 -47.14 -18.84 -18.24
C PRO A 358 -48.08 -19.35 -19.35
N PRO A 359 -48.75 -20.49 -19.16
CA PRO A 359 -49.60 -21.07 -20.19
C PRO A 359 -50.75 -20.14 -20.62
N LEU A 360 -51.04 -20.16 -21.93
CA LEU A 360 -52.13 -19.47 -22.62
C LEU A 360 -53.51 -19.91 -22.09
N SER A 361 -53.91 -19.43 -20.93
CA SER A 361 -55.30 -19.46 -20.47
C SER A 361 -55.69 -18.31 -19.54
N MET A 362 -54.90 -17.23 -19.54
CA MET A 362 -55.18 -16.00 -18.76
C MET A 362 -54.90 -14.74 -19.61
N GLN A 363 -55.49 -14.66 -20.80
CA GLN A 363 -55.57 -13.40 -21.54
C GLN A 363 -56.94 -12.77 -21.31
N SER A 364 -56.97 -11.71 -20.50
CA SER A 364 -58.11 -10.78 -20.43
C SER A 364 -57.86 -9.63 -21.42
N PRO A 365 -58.88 -9.14 -22.16
CA PRO A 365 -58.69 -8.13 -23.21
C PRO A 365 -58.46 -6.72 -22.62
N PRO A 366 -57.93 -5.76 -23.40
CA PRO A 366 -57.58 -4.44 -22.91
C PRO A 366 -58.83 -3.55 -22.85
N THR A 367 -59.04 -2.87 -21.73
CA THR A 367 -60.04 -1.79 -21.60
C THR A 367 -59.38 -0.46 -21.28
N ALA A 368 -60.00 0.57 -21.85
CA ALA A 368 -59.51 1.91 -22.09
C ALA A 368 -59.43 2.80 -20.83
N ALA A 369 -58.76 3.94 -21.05
CA ALA A 369 -58.54 5.06 -20.15
C ALA A 369 -59.77 5.50 -19.34
N THR A 370 -59.53 5.96 -18.11
CA THR A 370 -60.31 7.02 -17.43
C THR A 370 -59.53 7.60 -16.26
N GLU A 371 -59.76 8.89 -16.04
CA GLU A 371 -59.02 9.83 -15.18
C GLU A 371 -59.29 9.69 -13.66
N HIS A 372 -58.43 10.35 -12.89
CA HIS A 372 -58.27 10.43 -11.42
C HIS A 372 -59.55 10.65 -10.57
N PRO A 373 -59.49 10.41 -9.23
CA PRO A 373 -59.13 11.51 -8.32
C PRO A 373 -58.22 11.14 -7.13
N VAL A 374 -57.76 12.21 -6.47
CA VAL A 374 -56.72 12.33 -5.46
C VAL A 374 -57.27 12.22 -4.01
N ARG A 375 -56.41 11.74 -3.09
CA ARG A 375 -56.36 11.83 -1.58
C ARG A 375 -57.14 10.80 -0.73
N PRO A 376 -56.80 10.58 0.56
CA PRO A 376 -55.70 11.14 1.38
C PRO A 376 -54.81 10.09 2.10
N ALA A 377 -53.79 10.57 2.81
CA ALA A 377 -52.85 9.81 3.62
C ALA A 377 -53.46 9.21 4.90
N SER A 378 -53.04 8.00 5.25
CA SER A 378 -53.03 7.45 6.61
C SER A 378 -51.91 6.40 6.76
N PRO A 379 -51.40 6.19 7.99
CA PRO A 379 -50.05 5.69 8.25
C PRO A 379 -49.99 4.15 8.39
N ASP A 380 -48.80 3.63 8.68
CA ASP A 380 -48.48 2.27 9.12
C ASP A 380 -47.90 1.32 8.05
N PHE A 381 -46.64 1.57 7.69
CA PHE A 381 -45.70 0.50 7.36
C PHE A 381 -44.65 0.44 8.48
N GLU A 382 -44.87 -0.45 9.45
CA GLU A 382 -43.81 -0.86 10.38
C GLU A 382 -42.73 -1.60 9.59
N PHE A 383 -41.56 -0.97 9.46
CA PHE A 383 -40.32 -1.66 9.12
C PHE A 383 -39.91 -2.54 10.32
N ILE A 384 -40.13 -3.84 10.23
CA ILE A 384 -39.55 -4.81 11.16
C ILE A 384 -38.04 -4.92 10.86
N PRO A 385 -37.13 -4.55 11.77
CA PRO A 385 -35.71 -4.78 11.57
C PRO A 385 -35.42 -6.27 11.81
N ASP A 386 -34.90 -6.97 10.80
CA ASP A 386 -34.39 -8.33 10.93
C ASP A 386 -33.21 -8.35 11.91
N ARG A 387 -33.45 -8.75 13.17
CA ARG A 387 -32.41 -8.91 14.18
C ARG A 387 -31.74 -10.27 13.94
N MET A 388 -30.42 -10.24 13.73
CA MET A 388 -29.51 -11.41 13.63
C MET A 388 -29.54 -12.40 14.81
N ALA A 389 -30.42 -12.24 15.80
CA ALA A 389 -30.62 -13.16 16.92
C ALA A 389 -31.59 -14.32 16.59
N SER A 390 -32.33 -14.27 15.48
CA SER A 390 -33.34 -15.28 15.11
C SER A 390 -32.78 -16.52 14.39
N ARG A 391 -31.45 -16.61 14.19
CA ARG A 391 -30.81 -17.68 13.40
C ARG A 391 -29.85 -18.61 14.16
N MET A 392 -29.81 -18.59 15.49
CA MET A 392 -28.94 -19.50 16.25
C MET A 392 -29.74 -20.45 17.14
N GLY A 393 -29.89 -21.68 16.67
CA GLY A 393 -30.30 -22.81 17.50
C GLY A 393 -29.09 -23.54 18.05
N ASP A 394 -28.59 -23.12 19.22
CA ASP A 394 -27.95 -24.00 20.22
C ASP A 394 -27.70 -23.22 21.54
N PRO A 395 -28.27 -23.62 22.71
CA PRO A 395 -28.11 -22.89 23.97
C PRO A 395 -26.75 -23.06 24.69
N ALA A 396 -25.78 -23.79 24.12
CA ALA A 396 -24.56 -24.19 24.84
C ALA A 396 -23.32 -23.28 24.66
N LEU A 397 -23.39 -22.17 23.91
CA LEU A 397 -22.21 -21.33 23.59
C LEU A 397 -22.11 -19.99 24.34
N MET A 398 -23.01 -19.70 25.29
CA MET A 398 -23.02 -18.44 26.06
C MET A 398 -22.28 -18.52 27.41
N TYR A 399 -21.10 -19.15 27.44
CA TYR A 399 -20.19 -19.03 28.58
C TYR A 399 -18.75 -18.92 28.09
N ARG A 400 -18.30 -17.69 27.85
CA ARG A 400 -16.99 -17.15 28.26
C ARG A 400 -16.79 -15.74 27.70
N LEU A 401 -16.25 -14.86 28.55
CA LEU A 401 -15.64 -13.55 28.26
C LEU A 401 -16.54 -12.30 28.38
N THR A 402 -17.09 -12.07 29.56
CA THR A 402 -17.19 -10.70 30.11
C THR A 402 -16.80 -10.73 31.59
N PRO A 403 -15.77 -9.99 32.04
CA PRO A 403 -15.42 -9.91 33.46
C PRO A 403 -16.48 -9.10 34.22
N THR A 404 -16.78 -9.51 35.45
CA THR A 404 -17.75 -8.83 36.32
C THR A 404 -17.20 -7.52 36.88
N PRO A 405 -18.07 -6.57 37.29
CA PRO A 405 -17.67 -5.26 37.82
C PRO A 405 -16.74 -5.33 39.04
N GLU A 406 -16.79 -6.41 39.82
CA GLU A 406 -15.91 -6.66 40.97
C GLU A 406 -14.46 -7.01 40.58
N GLN A 407 -14.21 -7.42 39.34
CA GLN A 407 -12.85 -7.68 38.82
C GLN A 407 -12.17 -6.41 38.27
N GLN A 408 -12.89 -5.29 38.16
CA GLN A 408 -12.33 -4.01 37.67
C GLN A 408 -11.78 -3.13 38.79
N THR A 409 -12.19 -3.31 40.04
CA THR A 409 -11.73 -2.51 41.20
C THR A 409 -10.40 -2.99 41.80
N SER A 410 -9.95 -4.21 41.52
CA SER A 410 -8.68 -4.75 42.02
C SER A 410 -7.44 -4.36 41.20
N ARG A 411 -7.61 -3.76 40.01
CA ARG A 411 -6.49 -3.31 39.16
C ARG A 411 -6.05 -1.86 39.35
N GLN A 412 -6.77 -1.05 40.11
CA GLN A 412 -6.39 0.35 40.36
C GLN A 412 -5.49 0.57 41.59
N ASN A 413 -5.29 -0.43 42.45
CA ASN A 413 -4.48 -0.29 43.68
C ASN A 413 -3.07 -0.89 43.60
N VAL A 414 -2.58 -1.29 42.42
CA VAL A 414 -1.19 -1.78 42.23
C VAL A 414 -0.30 -0.76 41.48
N ILE A 415 -0.83 0.43 41.16
CA ILE A 415 -0.05 1.55 40.61
C ILE A 415 -0.05 2.70 41.62
N LYS A 416 0.47 2.43 42.81
CA LYS A 416 0.99 3.39 43.82
C LYS A 416 1.54 2.60 45.01
N ALA A 417 2.71 2.00 44.81
CA ALA A 417 3.66 1.61 45.86
C ALA A 417 5.04 1.52 45.24
#